data_AF-A0A3E0E900-F1
#
_entry.id   AF-A0A3E0E900-F1
#
_cell.length_a   1.000
_cell.length_b   1.000
_cell.length_c   1.000
_cell.angle_alpha   90.00
_cell.angle_beta   90.00
_cell.angle_gamma   90.00
#
_symmetry.space_group_name_H-M   'P 1'
#
loop_
_entity.id
_entity.type
_entity.pdbx_description
1 polymer ?
#
loop_
_entity_poly.entity_id
_entity_poly.type
_entity_poly.pdbx_seq_one_letter_code
_entity_poly.pdbx_strand_id
1 'polypeptide(L)'
;MATYNKRGYKAPKEKEVKDDAVENVTIDEKDSATAEVFSKLDETASRTEDWVAKNQKIIIGVVGAITLVTVGYFAYQKFIANPKEDDAANEMFVAQSNFDKATNGVASDSLYKLSLNGSEGKFGFVKIADEYSGTAAGNLANYYAGIAYLNTGKYDEAITYLGKFSSEDIILSALAKGAIGDAYSQKNQPKEALENYVKAFESSKNDFTTPRFLMKAGKVALALGNKEDALKYFTDIKENYENSPEAGQVEGLIGLAQ
;
A
#
# COMPACT_ATOMS: atom_id res chain seq x y z
N MET A 1 -9.15 -35.95 87.98
CA MET A 1 -9.18 -34.64 87.31
C MET A 1 -7.76 -34.10 87.25
N ALA A 2 -7.24 -33.84 86.05
CA ALA A 2 -5.86 -33.42 85.83
C ALA A 2 -5.65 -31.97 86.26
N THR A 3 -4.53 -31.73 86.93
CA THR A 3 -4.09 -30.45 87.49
C THR A 3 -3.27 -29.65 86.48
N TYR A 4 -3.48 -28.33 86.47
CA TYR A 4 -2.66 -27.37 85.75
C TYR A 4 -2.09 -26.37 86.77
N ASN A 5 -0.77 -26.16 86.80
CA ASN A 5 -0.25 -24.90 87.31
C ASN A 5 1.11 -24.51 86.70
N LYS A 6 1.16 -23.25 86.25
CA LYS A 6 2.29 -22.58 85.57
C LYS A 6 3.46 -22.35 86.54
N ARG A 7 4.68 -22.63 86.09
CA ARG A 7 5.93 -22.11 86.68
C ARG A 7 6.56 -21.09 85.74
N GLY A 8 6.72 -19.86 86.20
CA GLY A 8 7.58 -18.86 85.57
C GLY A 8 9.04 -19.08 85.94
N TYR A 9 9.96 -18.85 85.00
CA TYR A 9 11.39 -18.73 85.27
C TYR A 9 12.03 -17.65 84.38
N LYS A 10 12.98 -16.93 85.00
CA LYS A 10 13.56 -15.63 84.66
C LYS A 10 14.55 -15.68 83.49
N ALA A 11 14.75 -14.54 82.82
CA ALA A 11 15.73 -14.34 81.75
C ALA A 11 17.20 -14.50 82.22
N PRO A 12 18.11 -15.11 81.43
CA PRO A 12 19.53 -15.22 81.77
C PRO A 12 20.29 -13.90 81.50
N LYS A 13 21.29 -13.62 82.35
CA LYS A 13 22.25 -12.51 82.21
C LYS A 13 23.18 -12.70 81.00
N GLU A 14 23.57 -11.57 80.40
CA GLU A 14 24.57 -11.46 79.34
C GLU A 14 25.93 -12.05 79.75
N LYS A 15 26.56 -12.75 78.81
CA LYS A 15 27.97 -13.15 78.89
C LYS A 15 28.77 -12.20 78.01
N GLU A 16 29.67 -11.44 78.62
CA GLU A 16 30.77 -10.77 77.94
C GLU A 16 31.68 -11.82 77.28
N VAL A 17 31.90 -11.69 75.98
CA VAL A 17 32.95 -12.42 75.26
C VAL A 17 33.93 -11.38 74.72
N LYS A 18 35.20 -11.63 75.07
CA LYS A 18 36.39 -10.80 74.88
C LYS A 18 36.69 -10.53 73.41
N ASP A 19 37.10 -9.29 73.15
CA ASP A 19 37.91 -8.89 71.99
C ASP A 19 39.18 -9.74 71.93
N ASP A 20 39.42 -10.41 70.80
CA ASP A 20 40.76 -10.66 70.28
C ASP A 20 40.67 -11.00 68.77
N ALA A 21 41.39 -10.21 67.97
CA ALA A 21 41.65 -10.34 66.53
C ALA A 21 40.53 -9.96 65.54
N VAL A 22 40.26 -8.65 65.42
CA VAL A 22 39.83 -8.07 64.12
C VAL A 22 41.08 -7.97 63.24
N GLU A 23 41.32 -8.95 62.40
CA GLU A 23 42.13 -8.74 61.20
C GLU A 23 41.31 -7.80 60.30
N ASN A 24 41.73 -6.54 60.19
CA ASN A 24 41.18 -5.58 59.25
C ASN A 24 41.48 -6.06 57.82
N VAL A 25 40.61 -6.90 57.26
CA VAL A 25 40.52 -7.04 55.81
C VAL A 25 39.64 -5.90 55.30
N THR A 26 40.25 -4.74 55.04
CA THR A 26 39.68 -3.78 54.10
C THR A 26 39.67 -4.43 52.73
N ILE A 27 38.54 -5.02 52.34
CA ILE A 27 38.26 -5.33 50.93
C ILE A 27 38.00 -3.98 50.27
N ASP A 28 38.98 -3.49 49.50
CA ASP A 28 38.81 -2.31 48.66
C ASP A 28 37.87 -2.71 47.51
N GLU A 29 36.61 -2.25 47.55
CA GLU A 29 35.56 -2.57 46.56
C GLU A 29 35.93 -2.16 45.13
N LYS A 30 37.05 -1.45 44.94
CA LYS A 30 37.47 -0.83 43.68
C LYS A 30 38.11 -1.77 42.64
N ASP A 31 38.54 -2.98 43.01
CA ASP A 31 39.29 -3.88 42.10
C ASP A 31 38.55 -5.17 41.68
N SER A 32 37.24 -5.29 41.95
CA SER A 32 36.44 -6.41 41.46
C SER A 32 35.84 -6.08 40.10
N ALA A 33 36.24 -6.81 39.04
CA ALA A 33 35.67 -6.66 37.69
C ALA A 33 34.13 -6.79 37.68
N THR A 34 33.57 -7.57 38.60
CA THR A 34 32.12 -7.68 38.78
C THR A 34 31.52 -6.41 39.39
N ALA A 35 32.17 -5.80 40.39
CA ALA A 35 31.73 -4.54 40.99
C ALA A 35 31.86 -3.35 40.02
N GLU A 36 32.87 -3.34 39.15
CA GLU A 36 33.03 -2.36 38.08
C GLU A 36 31.89 -2.47 37.03
N VAL A 37 31.48 -3.70 36.69
CA VAL A 37 30.34 -3.93 35.78
C VAL A 37 29.03 -3.50 36.44
N PHE A 38 28.78 -3.84 37.70
CA PHE A 38 27.57 -3.40 38.41
C PHE A 38 27.51 -1.89 38.60
N SER A 39 28.63 -1.24 38.96
CA SER A 39 28.68 0.23 39.08
C SER A 39 28.50 0.93 37.74
N LYS A 40 29.02 0.38 36.63
CA LYS A 40 28.74 0.92 35.28
C LYS A 40 27.28 0.76 34.87
N LEU A 41 26.64 -0.36 35.23
CA LEU A 41 25.21 -0.56 35.00
C LEU A 41 24.37 0.43 35.81
N ASP A 42 24.72 0.63 37.08
CA ASP A 42 24.03 1.55 38.00
C ASP A 42 24.24 3.02 37.59
N GLU A 43 25.45 3.37 37.15
CA GLU A 43 25.76 4.69 36.60
C GLU A 43 25.03 4.94 35.27
N THR A 44 24.88 3.93 34.41
CA THR A 44 24.12 4.06 33.16
C THR A 44 22.61 4.16 33.42
N ALA A 45 22.10 3.40 34.39
CA ALA A 45 20.71 3.48 34.82
C ALA A 45 20.38 4.85 35.40
N SER A 46 21.17 5.34 36.36
CA SER A 46 21.00 6.67 36.97
C SER A 46 21.12 7.80 35.94
N ARG A 47 22.06 7.74 35.00
CA ARG A 47 22.15 8.72 33.90
C ARG A 47 20.91 8.73 33.00
N THR A 48 20.31 7.57 32.76
CA THR A 48 19.08 7.45 31.98
C THR A 48 17.89 8.00 32.77
N GLU A 49 17.79 7.70 34.07
CA GLU A 49 16.76 8.23 34.96
C GLU A 49 16.84 9.75 35.09
N ASP A 50 18.03 10.31 35.34
CA ASP A 50 18.25 11.75 35.44
C ASP A 50 17.90 12.47 34.14
N TRP A 51 18.25 11.88 32.99
CA TRP A 51 17.90 12.44 31.70
C TRP A 51 16.39 12.41 31.45
N VAL A 52 15.72 11.29 31.76
CA VAL A 52 14.25 11.18 31.64
C VAL A 52 13.57 12.16 32.59
N ALA A 53 14.01 12.25 33.84
CA ALA A 53 13.47 13.19 34.83
C ALA A 53 13.62 14.64 34.37
N LYS A 54 14.80 15.00 33.83
CA LYS A 54 15.07 16.34 33.29
C LYS A 54 14.20 16.68 32.06
N ASN A 55 13.91 15.69 31.22
CA ASN A 55 13.14 15.87 29.98
C ASN A 55 11.67 15.43 30.09
N GLN A 56 11.20 15.07 31.29
CA GLN A 56 9.90 14.43 31.50
C GLN A 56 8.74 15.23 30.89
N LYS A 57 8.75 16.56 31.03
CA LYS A 57 7.71 17.44 30.45
C LYS A 57 7.70 17.40 28.92
N ILE A 58 8.88 17.35 28.30
CA ILE A 58 9.03 17.26 26.84
C ILE A 58 8.58 15.87 26.38
N ILE A 59 9.00 14.80 27.07
CA ILE A 59 8.61 13.42 26.74
C ILE A 59 7.09 13.27 26.84
N ILE A 60 6.47 13.72 27.94
CA ILE A 60 5.01 13.68 28.11
C ILE A 60 4.31 14.53 27.04
N GLY A 61 4.85 15.70 26.72
CA GLY A 61 4.32 16.56 25.66
C GLY A 61 4.36 15.89 24.28
N VAL A 62 5.48 15.27 23.92
CA VAL A 62 5.67 14.56 22.65
C VAL A 62 4.79 13.32 22.59
N VAL A 63 4.79 12.48 23.63
CA VAL A 63 3.94 11.27 23.70
C VAL A 63 2.46 11.65 23.66
N GLY A 64 2.06 12.70 24.37
CA GLY A 64 0.71 13.24 24.34
C GLY A 64 0.32 13.75 22.96
N ALA A 65 1.20 14.48 22.28
CA ALA A 65 0.97 14.94 20.91
C ALA A 65 0.82 13.78 19.93
N ILE A 66 1.70 12.77 19.97
CA ILE A 66 1.59 11.57 19.13
C ILE A 66 0.27 10.86 19.41
N THR A 67 -0.09 10.68 20.69
CA THR A 67 -1.34 10.03 21.09
C THR A 67 -2.56 10.79 20.56
N LEU A 68 -2.58 12.12 20.65
CA LEU A 68 -3.65 12.95 20.11
C LEU A 68 -3.78 12.82 18.58
N VAL A 69 -2.65 12.81 17.86
CA VAL A 69 -2.63 12.60 16.41
C VAL A 69 -3.16 11.21 16.05
N THR A 70 -2.71 10.17 16.74
CA THR A 70 -3.15 8.79 16.51
C THR A 70 -4.64 8.63 16.78
N VAL A 71 -5.15 9.15 17.90
CA VAL A 71 -6.59 9.10 18.22
C VAL A 71 -7.41 9.88 17.20
N GLY A 72 -6.95 11.07 16.80
CA GLY A 72 -7.59 11.86 15.76
C GLY A 72 -7.66 11.13 14.41
N TYR A 73 -6.57 10.46 14.01
CA TYR A 73 -6.53 9.63 12.81
C TYR A 73 -7.52 8.46 12.87
N PHE A 74 -7.57 7.73 13.98
CA PHE A 74 -8.53 6.62 14.13
C PHE A 74 -9.98 7.10 14.17
N ALA A 75 -10.26 8.25 14.80
CA ALA A 75 -11.59 8.85 14.79
C ALA A 75 -12.01 9.24 13.37
N TYR A 76 -11.12 9.89 12.61
CA TYR A 76 -11.37 10.22 11.20
C TYR A 76 -11.65 8.96 10.36
N GLN A 77 -10.81 7.93 10.49
CA GLN A 77 -11.00 6.65 9.81
C GLN A 77 -12.37 6.03 10.14
N LYS A 78 -12.73 5.95 11.42
CA LYS A 78 -13.94 5.24 11.85
C LYS A 78 -15.23 5.98 11.54
N PHE A 79 -15.25 7.31 11.67
CA PHE A 79 -16.49 8.10 11.59
C PHE A 79 -16.67 8.84 10.27
N ILE A 80 -15.61 8.99 9.46
CA ILE A 80 -15.68 9.75 8.20
C ILE A 80 -15.23 8.86 7.03
N ALA A 81 -14.00 8.35 7.05
CA ALA A 81 -13.44 7.65 5.89
C ALA A 81 -14.15 6.33 5.60
N ASN A 82 -14.25 5.43 6.59
CA ASN A 82 -14.86 4.11 6.39
C ASN A 82 -16.35 4.19 6.02
N PRO A 83 -17.20 5.00 6.69
CA PRO A 83 -18.60 5.13 6.26
C PRO A 83 -18.75 5.70 4.85
N LYS A 84 -17.87 6.65 4.46
CA LYS A 84 -17.86 7.22 3.10
C LYS A 84 -17.45 6.18 2.06
N GLU A 85 -16.50 5.30 2.39
CA GLU A 85 -16.09 4.16 1.56
C GLU A 85 -17.22 3.15 1.38
N ASP A 86 -17.86 2.74 2.49
CA ASP A 86 -18.96 1.76 2.47
C ASP A 86 -20.15 2.28 1.65
N ASP A 87 -20.50 3.56 1.81
CA ASP A 87 -21.56 4.20 1.04
C ASP A 87 -21.22 4.27 -0.46
N ALA A 88 -19.98 4.65 -0.81
CA ALA A 88 -19.51 4.64 -2.19
C ALA A 88 -19.59 3.26 -2.84
N ALA A 89 -19.18 2.21 -2.11
CA ALA A 89 -19.23 0.83 -2.58
C ALA A 89 -20.68 0.37 -2.80
N ASN A 90 -21.60 0.74 -1.90
CA ASN A 90 -23.02 0.44 -2.03
C ASN A 90 -23.67 1.14 -3.23
N GLU A 91 -23.31 2.41 -3.48
CA GLU A 91 -23.77 3.14 -4.67
C GLU A 91 -23.21 2.55 -5.97
N MET A 92 -21.98 2.03 -5.95
CA MET A 92 -21.29 1.48 -7.11
C MET A 92 -21.86 0.14 -7.61
N PHE A 93 -22.49 -0.65 -6.74
CA PHE A 93 -22.86 -2.04 -7.05
C PHE A 93 -23.67 -2.19 -8.35
N VAL A 94 -24.67 -1.32 -8.57
CA VAL A 94 -25.52 -1.36 -9.77
C VAL A 94 -24.73 -0.95 -11.02
N ALA A 95 -23.86 0.06 -10.91
CA ALA A 95 -23.00 0.48 -12.00
C ALA A 95 -22.03 -0.65 -12.43
N GLN A 96 -21.43 -1.36 -11.47
CA GLN A 96 -20.61 -2.54 -11.74
C GLN A 96 -21.41 -3.65 -12.42
N SER A 97 -22.61 -3.97 -11.93
CA SER A 97 -23.46 -4.98 -12.56
C SER A 97 -23.76 -4.65 -14.03
N ASN A 98 -24.07 -3.39 -14.34
CA ASN A 98 -24.29 -2.94 -15.72
C ASN A 98 -23.01 -3.01 -16.57
N PHE A 99 -21.86 -2.62 -16.00
CA PHE A 99 -20.57 -2.72 -16.67
C PHE A 99 -20.18 -4.15 -17.00
N ASP A 100 -20.40 -5.08 -16.08
CA ASP A 100 -20.12 -6.50 -16.26
C ASP A 100 -21.02 -7.09 -17.35
N LYS A 101 -22.30 -6.74 -17.37
CA LYS A 101 -23.23 -7.11 -18.45
C LYS A 101 -22.79 -6.49 -19.79
N ALA A 102 -22.31 -5.25 -19.80
CA ALA A 102 -21.83 -4.58 -21.01
C ALA A 102 -20.63 -5.31 -21.61
N THR A 103 -19.72 -5.76 -20.75
CA THR A 103 -18.47 -6.44 -21.13
C THR A 103 -18.73 -7.86 -21.68
N ASN A 104 -19.80 -8.53 -21.21
CA ASN A 104 -20.09 -9.92 -21.56
C ASN A 104 -21.26 -10.11 -22.55
N GLY A 105 -21.97 -9.05 -22.93
CA GLY A 105 -23.30 -9.16 -23.55
C GLY A 105 -23.47 -8.48 -24.90
N VAL A 106 -24.70 -8.58 -25.42
CA VAL A 106 -25.20 -7.84 -26.59
C VAL A 106 -25.87 -6.56 -26.08
N ALA A 107 -25.67 -5.42 -26.76
CA ALA A 107 -26.07 -4.06 -26.33
C ALA A 107 -25.13 -3.35 -25.33
N SER A 108 -23.84 -3.58 -25.43
CA SER A 108 -22.79 -3.01 -24.56
C SER A 108 -22.85 -1.49 -24.42
N ASP A 109 -23.13 -0.73 -25.48
CA ASP A 109 -23.14 0.75 -25.44
C ASP A 109 -24.17 1.31 -24.45
N SER A 110 -25.40 0.78 -24.47
CA SER A 110 -26.47 1.23 -23.56
C SER A 110 -26.12 0.89 -22.11
N LEU A 111 -25.58 -0.31 -21.87
CA LEU A 111 -25.19 -0.76 -20.54
C LEU A 111 -23.99 0.03 -19.99
N TYR A 112 -23.03 0.40 -20.84
CA TYR A 112 -21.96 1.33 -20.45
C TYR A 112 -22.50 2.72 -20.11
N LYS A 113 -23.50 3.23 -20.84
CA LYS A 113 -24.16 4.50 -20.49
C LYS A 113 -24.89 4.42 -19.15
N LEU A 114 -25.54 3.29 -18.83
CA LEU A 114 -26.17 3.09 -17.53
C LEU A 114 -25.13 2.99 -16.41
N SER A 115 -24.01 2.31 -16.63
CA SER A 115 -22.94 2.25 -15.62
C SER A 115 -22.27 3.60 -15.38
N LEU A 116 -22.14 4.43 -16.42
CA LEU A 116 -21.59 5.79 -16.31
C LEU A 116 -22.53 6.75 -15.57
N ASN A 117 -23.82 6.77 -15.93
CA ASN A 117 -24.77 7.79 -15.49
C ASN A 117 -25.61 7.37 -14.28
N GLY A 118 -25.68 6.07 -13.99
CA GLY A 118 -26.49 5.49 -12.93
C GLY A 118 -27.81 4.92 -13.45
N SER A 119 -28.39 4.03 -12.65
CA SER A 119 -29.68 3.39 -12.91
C SER A 119 -30.29 2.90 -11.60
N GLU A 120 -31.59 2.59 -11.59
CA GLU A 120 -32.27 2.00 -10.43
C GLU A 120 -32.14 2.81 -9.13
N GLY A 121 -32.04 4.15 -9.27
CA GLY A 121 -31.87 5.06 -8.14
C GLY A 121 -30.45 5.08 -7.54
N LYS A 122 -29.50 4.35 -8.13
CA LYS A 122 -28.09 4.31 -7.74
C LYS A 122 -27.21 5.16 -8.64
N PHE A 123 -26.11 5.65 -8.10
CA PHE A 123 -25.17 6.47 -8.86
C PHE A 123 -24.42 5.65 -9.93
N GLY A 124 -24.04 6.35 -11.00
CA GLY A 124 -23.08 5.82 -11.98
C GLY A 124 -21.64 6.20 -11.61
N PHE A 125 -20.67 5.58 -12.28
CA PHE A 125 -19.25 5.78 -12.01
C PHE A 125 -18.81 7.24 -12.07
N VAL A 126 -19.39 8.05 -12.97
CA VAL A 126 -19.07 9.48 -13.10
C VAL A 126 -19.37 10.21 -11.80
N LYS A 127 -20.55 10.00 -11.23
CA LYS A 127 -20.98 10.66 -9.99
C LYS A 127 -20.24 10.09 -8.78
N ILE A 128 -19.97 8.78 -8.77
CA ILE A 128 -19.21 8.16 -7.67
C ILE A 128 -17.77 8.68 -7.62
N ALA A 129 -17.12 8.81 -8.78
CA ALA A 129 -15.77 9.37 -8.88
C ALA A 129 -15.68 10.82 -8.37
N ASP A 130 -16.76 11.59 -8.51
CA ASP A 130 -16.83 12.99 -8.08
C ASP A 130 -17.16 13.11 -6.57
N GLU A 131 -18.32 12.59 -6.15
CA GLU A 131 -18.83 12.70 -4.77
C GLU A 131 -17.94 11.96 -3.74
N TYR A 132 -17.42 10.80 -4.16
CA TYR A 132 -16.56 9.97 -3.33
C TYR A 132 -15.09 10.10 -3.69
N SER A 133 -14.68 11.23 -4.28
CA SER A 133 -13.26 11.56 -4.43
C SER A 133 -12.51 11.42 -3.09
N GLY A 134 -11.34 10.79 -3.15
CA GLY A 134 -10.49 10.45 -1.99
C GLY A 134 -10.76 9.09 -1.35
N THR A 135 -11.81 8.36 -1.76
CA THR A 135 -12.04 6.96 -1.33
C THR A 135 -11.48 5.97 -2.35
N ALA A 136 -11.26 4.72 -1.95
CA ALA A 136 -10.80 3.66 -2.86
C ALA A 136 -11.87 3.36 -3.92
N ALA A 137 -13.14 3.35 -3.54
CA ALA A 137 -14.27 3.27 -4.46
C ALA A 137 -14.32 4.46 -5.43
N GLY A 138 -14.13 5.70 -4.98
CA GLY A 138 -14.07 6.86 -5.89
C GLY A 138 -12.93 6.77 -6.89
N ASN A 139 -11.75 6.31 -6.45
CA ASN A 139 -10.64 6.01 -7.33
C ASN A 139 -11.00 4.89 -8.34
N LEU A 140 -11.56 3.77 -7.87
CA LEU A 140 -11.97 2.67 -8.75
C LEU A 140 -13.06 3.08 -9.75
N ALA A 141 -13.96 3.98 -9.36
CA ALA A 141 -14.96 4.55 -10.25
C ALA A 141 -14.33 5.30 -11.43
N ASN A 142 -13.19 5.99 -11.22
CA ASN A 142 -12.45 6.63 -12.31
C ASN A 142 -11.95 5.59 -13.33
N TYR A 143 -11.45 4.43 -12.88
CA TYR A 143 -11.06 3.35 -13.79
C TYR A 143 -12.24 2.87 -14.63
N TYR A 144 -13.34 2.49 -13.98
CA TYR A 144 -14.51 1.97 -14.69
C TYR A 144 -15.15 2.99 -15.62
N ALA A 145 -15.27 4.26 -15.19
CA ALA A 145 -15.75 5.34 -16.05
C ALA A 145 -14.86 5.49 -17.29
N GLY A 146 -13.55 5.48 -17.08
CA GLY A 146 -12.56 5.54 -18.14
C GLY A 146 -12.72 4.43 -19.19
N ILE A 147 -12.83 3.18 -18.74
CA ILE A 147 -13.03 2.03 -19.64
C ILE A 147 -14.41 2.10 -20.33
N ALA A 148 -15.47 2.48 -19.63
CA ALA A 148 -16.80 2.62 -20.23
C ALA A 148 -16.82 3.72 -21.31
N TYR A 149 -16.15 4.85 -21.07
CA TYR A 149 -15.98 5.90 -22.07
C TYR A 149 -15.16 5.43 -23.28
N LEU A 150 -14.08 4.68 -23.05
CA LEU A 150 -13.28 4.10 -24.14
C LEU A 150 -14.15 3.21 -25.05
N ASN A 151 -14.95 2.32 -24.45
CA ASN A 151 -15.82 1.39 -25.18
C ASN A 151 -17.02 2.09 -25.87
N THR A 152 -17.36 3.31 -25.48
CA THR A 152 -18.43 4.11 -26.09
C THR A 152 -17.90 5.20 -27.03
N GLY A 153 -16.61 5.16 -27.37
CA GLY A 153 -15.97 6.08 -28.33
C GLY A 153 -15.72 7.49 -27.80
N LYS A 154 -15.82 7.69 -26.48
CA LYS A 154 -15.61 8.95 -25.78
C LYS A 154 -14.17 9.05 -25.28
N TYR A 155 -13.25 9.19 -26.22
CA TYR A 155 -11.82 9.01 -25.95
C TYR A 155 -11.22 10.10 -25.05
N ASP A 156 -11.67 11.34 -25.13
CA ASP A 156 -11.18 12.43 -24.27
C ASP A 156 -11.63 12.25 -22.82
N GLU A 157 -12.88 11.83 -22.63
CA GLU A 157 -13.40 11.46 -21.32
C GLU A 157 -12.68 10.22 -20.77
N ALA A 158 -12.42 9.22 -21.61
CA ALA A 158 -11.66 8.04 -21.23
C ALA A 158 -10.27 8.40 -20.69
N ILE A 159 -9.52 9.24 -21.41
CA ILE A 159 -8.20 9.72 -20.99
C ILE A 159 -8.30 10.50 -19.67
N THR A 160 -9.32 11.35 -19.54
CA THR A 160 -9.53 12.17 -18.34
C THR A 160 -9.77 11.31 -17.09
N TYR A 161 -10.66 10.32 -17.17
CA TYR A 161 -10.99 9.47 -16.03
C TYR A 161 -9.88 8.45 -15.74
N LEU A 162 -9.31 7.79 -16.75
CA LEU A 162 -8.19 6.87 -16.55
C LEU A 162 -6.94 7.59 -16.01
N GLY A 163 -6.71 8.85 -16.38
CA GLY A 163 -5.61 9.66 -15.87
C GLY A 163 -5.75 10.07 -14.41
N LYS A 164 -6.96 10.05 -13.85
CA LYS A 164 -7.21 10.27 -12.41
C LYS A 164 -7.07 9.00 -11.58
N PHE A 165 -7.11 7.84 -12.21
CA PHE A 165 -7.00 6.56 -11.54
C PHE A 165 -5.55 6.24 -11.17
N SER A 166 -5.36 5.69 -9.98
CA SER A 166 -4.08 5.14 -9.52
C SER A 166 -4.29 3.83 -8.77
N SER A 167 -3.30 2.94 -8.83
CA SER A 167 -3.34 1.65 -8.13
C SER A 167 -1.94 1.15 -7.84
N GLU A 168 -1.77 0.52 -6.67
CA GLU A 168 -0.58 -0.25 -6.32
C GLU A 168 -0.57 -1.62 -7.01
N ASP A 169 -1.73 -2.11 -7.46
CA ASP A 169 -1.81 -3.31 -8.30
C ASP A 169 -1.18 -3.01 -9.67
N ILE A 170 -0.04 -3.66 -9.93
CA ILE A 170 0.75 -3.44 -11.14
C ILE A 170 -0.01 -3.84 -12.41
N ILE A 171 -0.90 -4.83 -12.35
CA ILE A 171 -1.67 -5.28 -13.51
C ILE A 171 -2.72 -4.23 -13.84
N LEU A 172 -3.50 -3.80 -12.85
CA LEU A 172 -4.56 -2.81 -13.02
C LEU A 172 -3.99 -1.44 -13.41
N SER A 173 -2.84 -1.04 -12.84
CA SER A 173 -2.12 0.17 -13.23
C SER A 173 -1.68 0.14 -14.70
N ALA A 174 -1.15 -0.99 -15.18
CA ALA A 174 -0.78 -1.15 -16.58
C ALA A 174 -1.99 -1.17 -17.51
N LEU A 175 -3.08 -1.83 -17.12
CA LEU A 175 -4.33 -1.83 -17.89
C LEU A 175 -4.87 -0.41 -18.09
N ALA A 176 -4.86 0.43 -17.05
CA ALA A 176 -5.30 1.81 -17.15
C ALA A 176 -4.43 2.63 -18.14
N LYS A 177 -3.09 2.54 -18.02
CA LYS A 177 -2.16 3.21 -18.94
C LYS A 177 -2.32 2.71 -20.38
N GLY A 178 -2.48 1.40 -20.54
CA GLY A 178 -2.75 0.78 -21.82
C GLY A 178 -4.04 1.26 -22.45
N ALA A 179 -5.11 1.39 -21.67
CA ALA A 179 -6.39 1.91 -22.12
C ALA A 179 -6.33 3.40 -22.51
N ILE A 180 -5.49 4.21 -21.83
CA ILE A 180 -5.17 5.58 -22.28
C ILE A 180 -4.47 5.53 -23.64
N GLY A 181 -3.51 4.61 -23.82
CA GLY A 181 -2.85 4.38 -25.10
C GLY A 181 -3.84 3.98 -26.21
N ASP A 182 -4.79 3.10 -25.89
CA ASP A 182 -5.86 2.70 -26.80
C ASP A 182 -6.73 3.91 -27.20
N ALA A 183 -7.10 4.78 -26.25
CA ALA A 183 -7.84 6.00 -26.53
C ALA A 183 -7.09 6.93 -27.49
N TYR A 184 -5.80 7.18 -27.25
CA TYR A 184 -4.98 7.99 -28.16
C TYR A 184 -4.84 7.34 -29.54
N SER A 185 -4.70 6.01 -29.60
CA SER A 185 -4.62 5.27 -30.86
C SER A 185 -5.89 5.45 -31.68
N GLN A 186 -7.07 5.37 -31.05
CA GLN A 186 -8.36 5.58 -31.71
C GLN A 186 -8.55 7.03 -32.18
N LYS A 187 -7.92 7.99 -31.49
CA LYS A 187 -7.87 9.40 -31.91
C LYS A 187 -6.86 9.68 -33.03
N ASN A 188 -6.21 8.67 -33.59
CA ASN A 188 -5.11 8.82 -34.56
C ASN A 188 -3.95 9.67 -34.02
N GLN A 189 -3.64 9.52 -32.72
CA GLN A 189 -2.50 10.13 -32.04
C GLN A 189 -1.45 9.05 -31.69
N PRO A 190 -0.72 8.52 -32.69
CA PRO A 190 0.13 7.34 -32.52
C PRO A 190 1.34 7.59 -31.60
N LYS A 191 1.87 8.81 -31.50
CA LYS A 191 3.01 9.10 -30.61
C LYS A 191 2.59 8.99 -29.15
N GLU A 192 1.49 9.63 -28.80
CA GLU A 192 0.90 9.60 -27.46
C GLU A 192 0.41 8.20 -27.10
N ALA A 193 -0.11 7.44 -28.07
CA ALA A 193 -0.44 6.03 -27.89
C ALA A 193 0.79 5.20 -27.53
N LEU A 194 1.87 5.34 -28.31
CA LEU A 194 3.14 4.64 -28.08
C LEU A 194 3.70 4.93 -26.69
N GLU A 195 3.75 6.21 -26.29
CA GLU A 195 4.23 6.60 -24.95
C GLU A 195 3.45 5.92 -23.82
N ASN A 196 2.12 5.82 -23.96
CA ASN A 196 1.29 5.19 -22.93
C ASN A 196 1.42 3.66 -22.91
N TYR A 197 1.59 3.01 -24.07
CA TYR A 197 1.89 1.57 -24.10
C TYR A 197 3.26 1.26 -23.49
N VAL A 198 4.27 2.10 -23.73
CA VAL A 198 5.58 1.99 -23.09
C VAL A 198 5.46 2.11 -21.58
N LYS A 199 4.80 3.17 -21.09
CA LYS A 199 4.50 3.32 -19.65
C LYS A 199 3.76 2.12 -19.07
N ALA A 200 2.85 1.51 -19.83
CA ALA A 200 2.10 0.33 -19.39
C ALA A 200 3.00 -0.89 -19.18
N PHE A 201 3.79 -1.30 -20.18
CA PHE A 201 4.64 -2.49 -20.08
C PHE A 201 5.87 -2.30 -19.19
N GLU A 202 6.37 -1.06 -19.03
CA GLU A 202 7.50 -0.77 -18.13
C GLU A 202 7.07 -0.76 -16.66
N SER A 203 5.86 -0.30 -16.37
CA SER A 203 5.35 -0.25 -14.99
C SER A 203 4.84 -1.59 -14.45
N SER A 204 4.74 -2.60 -15.30
CA SER A 204 4.20 -3.91 -14.94
C SER A 204 4.87 -4.99 -15.76
N LYS A 205 5.82 -5.68 -15.14
CA LYS A 205 6.52 -6.85 -15.69
C LYS A 205 5.83 -8.12 -15.21
N ASN A 206 5.00 -8.70 -16.06
CA ASN A 206 4.28 -9.96 -15.83
C ASN A 206 3.82 -10.58 -17.16
N ASP A 207 3.49 -11.87 -17.14
CA ASP A 207 3.17 -12.63 -18.36
C ASP A 207 1.81 -12.30 -18.98
N PHE A 208 0.99 -11.48 -18.31
CA PHE A 208 -0.35 -11.13 -18.77
C PHE A 208 -0.39 -9.79 -19.51
N THR A 209 0.06 -8.70 -18.89
CA THR A 209 -0.04 -7.34 -19.49
C THR A 209 1.18 -6.94 -20.28
N THR A 210 2.38 -7.40 -19.92
CA THR A 210 3.61 -6.98 -20.60
C THR A 210 3.63 -7.38 -22.08
N PRO A 211 3.41 -8.65 -22.48
CA PRO A 211 3.41 -9.03 -23.90
C PRO A 211 2.31 -8.31 -24.69
N ARG A 212 1.13 -8.08 -24.09
CA ARG A 212 0.03 -7.32 -24.71
C ARG A 212 0.43 -5.90 -25.09
N PHE A 213 1.07 -5.19 -24.16
CA PHE A 213 1.43 -3.79 -24.38
C PHE A 213 2.72 -3.63 -25.17
N LEU A 214 3.67 -4.57 -25.08
CA LEU A 214 4.79 -4.66 -26.03
C LEU A 214 4.28 -4.84 -27.46
N MET A 215 3.28 -5.71 -27.68
CA MET A 215 2.73 -5.98 -29.00
C MET A 215 2.07 -4.73 -29.59
N LYS A 216 1.28 -4.01 -28.79
CA LYS A 216 0.66 -2.74 -29.19
C LYS A 216 1.71 -1.66 -29.47
N ALA A 217 2.70 -1.51 -28.58
CA ALA A 217 3.81 -0.57 -28.77
C ALA A 217 4.59 -0.87 -30.05
N GLY A 218 4.96 -2.13 -30.30
CA GLY A 218 5.68 -2.55 -31.50
C GLY A 218 4.91 -2.25 -32.78
N LYS A 219 3.61 -2.53 -32.82
CA LYS A 219 2.75 -2.23 -33.98
C LYS A 219 2.69 -0.73 -34.27
N VAL A 220 2.54 0.10 -33.23
CA VAL A 220 2.51 1.55 -33.39
C VAL A 220 3.88 2.11 -33.76
N ALA A 221 4.97 1.62 -33.16
CA ALA A 221 6.33 2.00 -33.50
C ALA A 221 6.64 1.68 -34.97
N LEU A 222 6.24 0.50 -35.45
CA LEU A 222 6.40 0.10 -36.86
C LEU A 222 5.62 1.03 -37.80
N ALA A 223 4.37 1.36 -37.44
CA ALA A 223 3.53 2.28 -38.21
C ALA A 223 4.09 3.72 -38.26
N LEU A 224 4.82 4.13 -37.22
CA LEU A 224 5.54 5.40 -37.15
C LEU A 224 6.88 5.38 -37.92
N GLY A 225 7.32 4.23 -38.42
CA GLY A 225 8.62 4.04 -39.06
C GLY A 225 9.78 3.80 -38.07
N ASN A 226 9.50 3.71 -36.78
CA ASN A 226 10.47 3.43 -35.72
C ASN A 226 10.76 1.92 -35.66
N LYS A 227 11.39 1.40 -36.73
CA LYS A 227 11.67 -0.02 -36.92
C LYS A 227 12.55 -0.63 -35.82
N GLU A 228 13.55 0.10 -35.34
CA GLU A 228 14.46 -0.37 -34.27
C GLU A 228 13.71 -0.66 -32.98
N ASP A 229 12.88 0.27 -32.51
CA ASP A 229 12.04 0.09 -31.32
C ASP A 229 11.02 -1.04 -31.53
N ALA A 230 10.39 -1.09 -32.70
CA ALA A 230 9.44 -2.16 -33.02
C ALA A 230 10.10 -3.54 -32.94
N LEU A 231 11.27 -3.69 -33.56
CA LEU A 231 12.06 -4.92 -33.52
C LEU A 231 12.39 -5.29 -32.06
N LYS A 232 12.87 -4.33 -31.27
CA LYS A 232 13.15 -4.54 -29.85
C LYS A 232 11.94 -5.06 -29.08
N TYR A 233 10.77 -4.44 -29.26
CA TYR A 233 9.56 -4.86 -28.53
C TYR A 233 9.05 -6.24 -28.96
N PHE A 234 9.09 -6.56 -30.26
CA PHE A 234 8.68 -7.88 -30.74
C PHE A 234 9.65 -8.99 -30.32
N THR A 235 10.96 -8.71 -30.33
CA THR A 235 11.98 -9.64 -29.82
C THR A 235 11.79 -9.90 -28.33
N ASP A 236 11.48 -8.87 -27.52
CA ASP A 236 11.21 -9.04 -26.08
C ASP A 236 10.04 -10.02 -25.85
N ILE A 237 8.96 -9.92 -26.63
CA ILE A 237 7.85 -10.89 -26.58
C ILE A 237 8.33 -12.30 -26.92
N LYS A 238 9.11 -12.44 -28.00
CA LYS A 238 9.60 -13.74 -28.48
C LYS A 238 10.52 -14.41 -27.45
N GLU A 239 11.39 -13.65 -26.78
CA GLU A 239 12.41 -14.21 -25.89
C GLU A 239 11.91 -14.40 -24.46
N ASN A 240 11.08 -13.48 -23.95
CA ASN A 240 10.72 -13.46 -22.53
C ASN A 240 9.26 -13.87 -22.26
N TYR A 241 8.42 -13.97 -23.30
CA TYR A 241 6.98 -14.23 -23.15
C TYR A 241 6.46 -15.30 -24.11
N GLU A 242 7.25 -16.35 -24.36
CA GLU A 242 6.97 -17.43 -25.32
C GLU A 242 5.60 -18.12 -25.15
N ASN A 243 5.09 -18.20 -23.92
CA ASN A 243 3.80 -18.83 -23.60
C ASN A 243 2.60 -17.88 -23.78
N SER A 244 2.83 -16.61 -24.12
CA SER A 244 1.76 -15.63 -24.31
C SER A 244 1.06 -15.81 -25.65
N PRO A 245 -0.23 -15.44 -25.77
CA PRO A 245 -0.93 -15.40 -27.07
C PRO A 245 -0.24 -14.50 -28.11
N GLU A 246 0.50 -13.49 -27.66
CA GLU A 246 1.23 -12.55 -28.51
C GLU A 246 2.46 -13.18 -29.18
N ALA A 247 3.14 -14.13 -28.52
CA ALA A 247 4.34 -14.78 -29.06
C ALA A 247 4.08 -15.51 -30.39
N GLY A 248 2.87 -16.06 -30.57
CA GLY A 248 2.48 -16.70 -31.84
C GLY A 248 2.36 -15.75 -33.04
N GLN A 249 2.39 -14.43 -32.81
CA GLN A 249 2.17 -13.41 -33.85
C GLN A 249 3.41 -12.58 -34.19
N VAL A 250 4.49 -12.66 -33.39
CA VAL A 250 5.62 -11.73 -33.52
C VAL A 250 6.61 -12.08 -34.64
N GLU A 251 6.69 -13.33 -35.10
CA GLU A 251 7.71 -13.71 -36.09
C GLU A 251 7.59 -12.91 -37.39
N GLY A 252 6.37 -12.78 -37.92
CA GLY A 252 6.12 -11.97 -39.12
C GLY A 252 6.35 -10.48 -38.88
N LEU A 253 6.07 -9.99 -37.68
CA LEU A 253 6.26 -8.59 -37.31
C LEU A 253 7.75 -8.24 -37.14
N ILE A 254 8.55 -9.17 -36.62
CA ILE A 254 10.02 -9.06 -36.57
C ILE A 254 10.57 -8.92 -38.00
N GLY A 255 10.11 -9.76 -38.93
CA GLY A 255 10.54 -9.67 -40.34
C GLY A 255 10.18 -8.34 -41.02
N LEU A 256 9.08 -7.70 -40.64
CA LEU A 256 8.70 -6.37 -41.14
C LEU A 256 9.52 -5.22 -40.52
N ALA A 257 10.01 -5.42 -39.30
CA ALA A 257 10.81 -4.44 -38.55
C ALA A 257 12.31 -4.49 -38.88
N GLN A 258 12.77 -5.52 -39.59
CA GLN A 258 14.10 -5.59 -40.21
C GLN A 258 14.20 -4.68 -41.46
#